data_AF-A0AAE0NP26-F1
#
_entry.id   AF-A0AAE0NP26-F1
#
_cell.length_a   1.000
_cell.length_b   1.000
_cell.length_c   1.000
_cell.angle_alpha   90.00
_cell.angle_beta   90.00
_cell.angle_gamma   90.00
#
_symmetry.space_group_name_H-M   'P 1'
#
loop_
_entity.id
_entity.type
_entity.pdbx_description
1 polymer ?
#
loop_
_entity_poly.entity_id
_entity_poly.type
_entity_poly.pdbx_seq_one_letter_code
_entity_poly.pdbx_strand_id
1 'polypeptide(L)'
;MQPSVTGESSKVQEAAKQEETTGGTSQVLALPAKGRSRHIHVKAWVCGIVTILVSITAIALAVWAAASPIGPPKPKPLKCDKASFTPILPSGATLEQVTAVPEGGSFGEGAANIPYPTNPTDLPELCALTVRVVSSPTSFYRFGLFLPAAWQGRFLAVGNGGFAGGINWLDMAPGAHYGMATVSSDLGHNSSVTGLSWALNQPEMRTDWGWRALHGTIVLGKQLSSAYYGKSIAHSYYNGCSTGGRQGLKEIQNFPDSFDGALIGAPAWWTSHLNNDVTRVGIYNLPVSDPKHIPTPLFSVIADEVVRQCDSADGVTDGIVTSPELCTFDFSPLLCGPFSNTSACLTQAQIATAKKVYNDAISTADGSLVYPGLTLSSEDQWYILLGGATDPSPFGVGYERNFLLNDANWDWRKYNDSLIKLAEQTDPGNSTAAKFDIHPYKDRGGKIFMYHGVADGLVPTKGSEYYYNKTIEAFGGKLDDVTDFFRFFLIPGMQHCWSTPVNAPYNIAGAFQAGAMGSGQWSVPGFKDKDHDAVLAMVEWVEHGKPIDQIVASTWRSPLNASSGLSGQRPLCPWPLKATYNGAGEVSAASSWSCPKLSGGGIRLKKPWWSWW
;
A
#
# COMPACT_ATOMS: atom_id res chain seq x y z
N MET A 1 37.88 -12.62 31.10
CA MET A 1 38.94 -11.81 31.72
C MET A 1 38.59 -10.34 31.50
N GLN A 2 38.18 -9.63 32.56
CA GLN A 2 38.18 -8.17 32.62
C GLN A 2 39.63 -7.66 32.81
N PRO A 3 39.87 -6.34 32.70
CA PRO A 3 39.89 -5.58 33.95
C PRO A 3 39.22 -4.19 33.90
N SER A 4 38.85 -3.75 35.10
CA SER A 4 38.29 -2.48 35.55
C SER A 4 39.30 -1.72 36.43
N VAL A 5 39.35 -0.38 36.40
CA VAL A 5 39.76 0.58 37.48
C VAL A 5 39.29 1.99 37.02
N THR A 6 38.28 2.69 37.55
CA THR A 6 38.07 3.46 38.81
C THR A 6 38.94 4.71 39.04
N GLY A 7 38.30 5.82 39.45
CA GLY A 7 38.95 7.02 40.01
C GLY A 7 38.09 8.30 40.05
N GLU A 8 37.43 8.57 41.20
CA GLU A 8 36.72 9.81 41.58
C GLU A 8 37.66 10.92 42.10
N SER A 9 37.26 12.20 42.04
CA SER A 9 36.84 13.00 43.24
C SER A 9 36.93 14.55 43.12
N SER A 10 36.13 15.21 43.98
CA SER A 10 36.05 16.62 44.44
C SER A 10 35.18 17.58 43.59
N LYS A 11 34.01 18.11 44.02
CA LYS A 11 33.45 18.81 45.21
C LYS A 11 33.68 20.34 45.28
N VAL A 12 32.60 21.02 45.72
CA VAL A 12 32.45 22.41 46.26
C VAL A 12 32.16 23.48 45.17
N GLN A 13 31.12 24.33 45.21
CA GLN A 13 30.44 25.02 46.31
C GLN A 13 29.00 25.50 45.95
N GLU A 14 28.28 25.90 46.98
CA GLU A 14 26.84 26.17 47.14
C GLU A 14 26.60 27.67 47.47
N ALA A 15 25.47 28.26 47.05
CA ALA A 15 24.72 29.40 47.67
C ALA A 15 23.59 29.83 46.69
N ALA A 16 22.27 29.77 46.93
CA ALA A 16 21.37 30.15 48.04
C ALA A 16 20.81 31.60 47.96
N LYS A 17 19.50 31.65 47.61
CA LYS A 17 18.37 32.43 48.18
C LYS A 17 18.20 33.97 48.00
N GLN A 18 17.06 34.27 47.35
CA GLN A 18 15.84 35.01 47.81
C GLN A 18 15.82 36.53 48.14
N GLU A 19 14.60 37.06 47.93
CA GLU A 19 13.98 38.33 48.42
C GLU A 19 14.31 39.61 47.63
N GLU A 20 13.43 40.60 47.44
CA GLU A 20 11.97 40.78 47.60
C GLU A 20 11.56 42.11 46.91
N THR A 21 10.28 42.18 46.55
CA THR A 21 9.33 43.31 46.39
C THR A 21 9.75 44.81 46.42
N THR A 22 9.07 45.60 45.56
CA THR A 22 8.41 46.92 45.77
C THR A 22 7.98 47.42 44.37
N GLY A 23 6.77 47.92 44.05
CA GLY A 23 5.72 48.61 44.80
C GLY A 23 5.79 50.12 44.49
N GLY A 24 4.92 50.67 43.64
CA GLY A 24 4.84 52.15 43.50
C GLY A 24 4.10 52.73 42.28
N THR A 25 2.83 53.07 42.50
CA THR A 25 1.82 53.86 41.75
C THR A 25 2.16 55.29 41.31
N SER A 26 1.45 55.78 40.27
CA SER A 26 0.81 57.12 40.08
C SER A 26 1.10 57.74 38.69
N GLN A 27 0.27 58.56 38.03
CA GLN A 27 -1.13 59.00 38.13
C GLN A 27 -1.46 59.75 36.81
N VAL A 28 -2.70 59.59 36.34
CA VAL A 28 -3.69 60.61 35.90
C VAL A 28 -3.27 61.78 34.97
N LEU A 29 -4.03 61.94 33.87
CA LEU A 29 -4.55 63.24 33.42
C LEU A 29 -5.86 63.04 32.65
N ALA A 30 -6.85 63.90 32.94
CA ALA A 30 -8.24 63.79 32.54
C ALA A 30 -8.78 65.13 31.97
N LEU A 31 -9.99 65.04 31.40
CA LEU A 31 -11.07 66.06 31.24
C LEU A 31 -11.19 66.81 29.89
N PRO A 32 -12.36 67.43 29.55
CA PRO A 32 -13.75 66.92 29.61
C PRO A 32 -14.72 67.54 28.54
N ALA A 33 -16.05 67.35 28.77
CA ALA A 33 -17.23 68.19 28.44
C ALA A 33 -18.06 67.76 27.20
N LYS A 34 -19.41 67.78 27.14
CA LYS A 34 -20.61 68.23 27.91
C LYS A 34 -21.82 67.60 27.16
N GLY A 35 -23.03 67.34 27.66
CA GLY A 35 -23.71 67.56 28.93
C GLY A 35 -25.25 67.29 28.82
N ARG A 36 -25.91 67.29 29.98
CA ARG A 36 -27.36 67.52 30.31
C ARG A 36 -28.41 66.47 29.88
N SER A 37 -29.11 65.78 30.81
CA SER A 37 -30.17 66.19 31.79
C SER A 37 -31.56 65.74 31.27
N ARG A 38 -32.51 65.07 31.94
CA ARG A 38 -33.08 65.03 33.33
C ARG A 38 -33.95 63.74 33.44
N HIS A 39 -33.92 62.95 34.54
CA HIS A 39 -34.92 62.82 35.63
C HIS A 39 -36.39 62.50 35.18
N ILE A 40 -37.18 61.55 35.71
CA ILE A 40 -37.35 61.03 37.10
C ILE A 40 -38.32 59.80 37.14
N HIS A 41 -38.10 58.89 38.12
CA HIS A 41 -38.92 57.87 38.85
C HIS A 41 -39.95 56.97 38.11
N VAL A 42 -39.98 55.64 38.38
CA VAL A 42 -40.69 55.00 39.52
C VAL A 42 -39.97 53.75 40.10
N LYS A 43 -39.96 53.69 41.44
CA LYS A 43 -39.85 52.60 42.47
C LYS A 43 -39.94 51.12 42.00
N ALA A 44 -39.51 50.07 42.71
CA ALA A 44 -38.63 49.72 43.84
C ALA A 44 -39.02 48.25 44.23
N TRP A 45 -38.11 47.45 44.82
CA TRP A 45 -38.31 46.07 45.37
C TRP A 45 -38.54 44.97 44.29
N VAL A 46 -37.76 43.89 44.15
CA VAL A 46 -37.44 42.80 45.11
C VAL A 46 -36.16 42.09 44.63
N CYS A 47 -35.10 42.08 45.43
CA CYS A 47 -33.91 41.25 45.20
C CYS A 47 -33.63 40.45 46.46
N GLY A 48 -34.35 39.33 46.61
CA GLY A 48 -34.25 38.46 47.79
C GLY A 48 -34.80 37.04 47.64
N ILE A 49 -35.36 36.67 46.47
CA ILE A 49 -35.94 35.33 46.24
C ILE A 49 -35.25 34.57 45.08
N VAL A 50 -34.32 35.21 44.35
CA VAL A 50 -33.67 34.58 43.19
C VAL A 50 -32.44 33.73 43.57
N THR A 51 -31.85 33.92 44.74
CA THR A 51 -30.60 33.20 45.11
C THR A 51 -30.83 31.82 45.75
N ILE A 52 -32.05 31.51 46.22
CA ILE A 52 -32.36 30.21 46.84
C ILE A 52 -32.90 29.20 45.82
N LEU A 53 -33.55 29.65 44.73
CA LEU A 53 -34.03 28.78 43.65
C LEU A 53 -32.91 28.30 42.70
N VAL A 54 -31.80 29.02 42.59
CA VAL A 54 -30.63 28.61 41.79
C VAL A 54 -29.79 27.54 42.52
N SER A 55 -29.87 27.49 43.85
CA SER A 55 -29.12 26.50 44.65
C SER A 55 -29.82 25.15 44.79
N ILE A 56 -31.16 25.11 44.71
CA ILE A 56 -31.94 23.87 44.77
C ILE A 56 -32.02 23.19 43.40
N THR A 57 -31.98 23.95 42.30
CA THR A 57 -31.90 23.39 40.93
C THR A 57 -30.50 22.82 40.61
N ALA A 58 -29.42 23.42 41.14
CA ALA A 58 -28.07 22.89 40.98
C ALA A 58 -27.85 21.54 41.71
N ILE A 59 -28.47 21.34 42.88
CA ILE A 59 -28.37 20.08 43.62
C ILE A 59 -29.27 18.99 43.01
N ALA A 60 -30.46 19.34 42.49
CA ALA A 60 -31.31 18.37 41.78
C ALA A 60 -30.70 17.90 40.45
N LEU A 61 -29.96 18.77 39.73
CA LEU A 61 -29.21 18.39 38.52
C LEU A 61 -27.95 17.58 38.84
N ALA A 62 -27.30 17.79 39.99
CA ALA A 62 -26.16 16.99 40.43
C ALA A 62 -26.55 15.57 40.87
N VAL A 63 -27.74 15.38 41.45
CA VAL A 63 -28.24 14.04 41.82
C VAL A 63 -28.76 13.25 40.62
N TRP A 64 -29.21 13.91 39.54
CA TRP A 64 -29.57 13.22 38.29
C TRP A 64 -28.34 12.89 37.42
N ALA A 65 -27.26 13.66 37.50
CA ALA A 65 -25.99 13.37 36.82
C ALA A 65 -25.19 12.20 37.44
N ALA A 66 -25.49 11.81 38.69
CA ALA A 66 -24.85 10.68 39.37
C ALA A 66 -25.54 9.33 39.11
N ALA A 67 -26.68 9.32 38.42
CA ALA A 67 -27.35 8.12 37.95
C ALA A 67 -27.48 8.19 36.42
N SER A 68 -26.33 8.14 35.73
CA SER A 68 -26.35 7.67 34.34
C SER A 68 -27.07 6.31 34.35
N PRO A 69 -28.12 6.07 33.55
CA PRO A 69 -28.56 4.71 33.34
C PRO A 69 -27.32 3.97 32.86
N ILE A 70 -26.92 2.94 33.61
CA ILE A 70 -25.92 1.99 33.15
C ILE A 70 -26.48 1.55 31.81
N GLY A 71 -25.92 2.08 30.72
CA GLY A 71 -26.27 1.65 29.37
C GLY A 71 -26.17 0.12 29.37
N PRO A 72 -26.98 -0.58 28.55
CA PRO A 72 -26.89 -2.04 28.49
C PRO A 72 -25.41 -2.42 28.43
N PRO A 73 -24.94 -3.34 29.28
CA PRO A 73 -23.52 -3.67 29.36
C PRO A 73 -23.01 -3.88 27.95
N LYS A 74 -21.91 -3.18 27.59
CA LYS A 74 -21.28 -3.35 26.27
C LYS A 74 -21.24 -4.87 26.00
N PRO A 75 -21.80 -5.36 24.88
CA PRO A 75 -21.82 -6.78 24.61
C PRO A 75 -20.39 -7.29 24.79
N LYS A 76 -20.21 -8.24 25.71
CA LYS A 76 -18.90 -8.88 25.84
C LYS A 76 -18.66 -9.60 24.51
N PRO A 77 -17.44 -9.52 23.95
CA PRO A 77 -17.11 -10.31 22.78
C PRO A 77 -17.46 -11.77 23.03
N LEU A 78 -17.87 -12.48 21.98
CA LEU A 78 -18.06 -13.91 22.04
C LEU A 78 -16.78 -14.59 22.55
N LYS A 79 -16.94 -15.77 23.16
CA LYS A 79 -15.75 -16.54 23.56
C LYS A 79 -14.99 -16.96 22.31
N CYS A 80 -13.67 -16.95 22.39
CA CYS A 80 -12.82 -17.45 21.31
C CYS A 80 -12.81 -18.99 21.29
N ASP A 81 -13.94 -19.58 20.92
CA ASP A 81 -14.11 -21.03 20.79
C ASP A 81 -15.02 -21.37 19.60
N LYS A 82 -14.91 -22.60 19.08
CA LYS A 82 -15.69 -23.04 17.92
C LYS A 82 -17.21 -22.94 18.16
N ALA A 83 -17.67 -23.24 19.37
CA ALA A 83 -19.09 -23.27 19.70
C ALA A 83 -19.75 -21.89 19.54
N SER A 84 -19.01 -20.82 19.82
CA SER A 84 -19.50 -19.45 19.68
C SER A 84 -19.67 -19.02 18.22
N PHE A 85 -18.89 -19.56 17.29
CA PHE A 85 -18.93 -19.17 15.87
C PHE A 85 -19.80 -20.07 15.01
N THR A 86 -19.94 -21.36 15.34
CA THR A 86 -20.71 -22.34 14.56
C THR A 86 -22.14 -21.88 14.20
N PRO A 87 -22.94 -21.25 15.09
CA PRO A 87 -24.29 -20.83 14.75
C PRO A 87 -24.37 -19.69 13.72
N ILE A 88 -23.26 -19.00 13.44
CA ILE A 88 -23.19 -17.86 12.52
C ILE A 88 -22.83 -18.32 11.10
N LEU A 89 -22.22 -19.50 10.95
CA LEU A 89 -21.71 -19.97 9.66
C LEU A 89 -22.85 -20.24 8.67
N PRO A 90 -22.74 -19.79 7.41
CA PRO A 90 -23.66 -20.19 6.37
C PRO A 90 -23.46 -21.67 5.99
N SER A 91 -24.42 -22.21 5.24
CA SER A 91 -24.28 -23.52 4.63
C SER A 91 -23.03 -23.55 3.74
N GLY A 92 -22.24 -24.62 3.85
CA GLY A 92 -20.99 -24.79 3.09
C GLY A 92 -19.76 -24.14 3.73
N ALA A 93 -19.87 -23.47 4.87
CA ALA A 93 -18.74 -22.96 5.66
C ALA A 93 -18.47 -23.82 6.91
N THR A 94 -17.20 -24.05 7.24
CA THR A 94 -16.77 -24.80 8.43
C THR A 94 -15.58 -24.13 9.13
N LEU A 95 -15.50 -24.30 10.46
CA LEU A 95 -14.38 -23.81 11.27
C LEU A 95 -13.29 -24.87 11.40
N GLU A 96 -12.17 -24.66 10.72
CA GLU A 96 -10.99 -25.51 10.84
C GLU A 96 -10.28 -25.25 12.17
N GLN A 97 -10.07 -23.98 12.51
CA GLN A 97 -9.39 -23.56 13.72
C GLN A 97 -10.03 -22.32 14.34
N VAL A 98 -10.05 -22.28 15.67
CA VAL A 98 -10.37 -21.09 16.49
C VAL A 98 -9.40 -21.12 17.66
N THR A 99 -8.64 -20.05 17.88
CA THR A 99 -7.56 -20.03 18.87
C THR A 99 -7.45 -18.65 19.50
N ALA A 100 -7.48 -18.60 20.83
CA ALA A 100 -7.13 -17.40 21.58
C ALA A 100 -5.61 -17.23 21.53
N VAL A 101 -5.16 -16.05 21.10
CA VAL A 101 -3.75 -15.67 21.01
C VAL A 101 -3.49 -14.64 22.11
N PRO A 102 -2.57 -14.89 23.05
CA PRO A 102 -2.23 -13.91 24.07
C PRO A 102 -1.42 -12.75 23.47
N GLU A 103 -1.37 -11.62 24.19
CA GLU A 103 -0.47 -10.51 23.89
C GLU A 103 0.99 -10.98 23.75
N GLY A 104 1.69 -10.50 22.73
CA GLY A 104 3.03 -10.94 22.36
C GLY A 104 3.07 -12.29 21.64
N GLY A 105 1.92 -12.86 21.32
CA GLY A 105 1.76 -14.20 20.76
C GLY A 105 2.11 -14.31 19.27
N SER A 106 1.92 -15.52 18.73
CA SER A 106 2.10 -15.83 17.31
C SER A 106 1.00 -16.76 16.84
N PHE A 107 0.57 -16.59 15.59
CA PHE A 107 -0.41 -17.46 14.95
C PHE A 107 -0.17 -17.55 13.45
N GLY A 108 -0.40 -18.73 12.89
CA GLY A 108 -0.34 -18.99 11.45
C GLY A 108 -0.06 -20.47 11.21
N GLU A 109 0.25 -20.81 9.96
CA GLU A 109 0.41 -22.19 9.51
C GLU A 109 1.88 -22.58 9.31
N GLY A 110 2.82 -21.66 9.53
CA GLY A 110 4.25 -21.87 9.31
C GLY A 110 4.53 -22.40 7.91
N ALA A 111 5.49 -23.32 7.80
CA ALA A 111 5.89 -23.92 6.53
C ALA A 111 4.78 -24.66 5.76
N ALA A 112 3.63 -24.96 6.38
CA ALA A 112 2.49 -25.54 5.67
C ALA A 112 1.82 -24.52 4.73
N ASN A 113 1.97 -23.22 4.98
CA ASN A 113 1.56 -22.16 4.07
C ASN A 113 2.72 -21.84 3.14
N ILE A 114 2.63 -22.34 1.90
CA ILE A 114 3.73 -22.33 0.93
C ILE A 114 4.19 -20.90 0.59
N PRO A 115 3.29 -19.95 0.26
CA PRO A 115 3.73 -18.59 -0.09
C PRO A 115 4.07 -17.72 1.11
N TYR A 116 3.47 -17.96 2.29
CA TYR A 116 3.68 -17.17 3.49
C TYR A 116 4.09 -18.06 4.68
N PRO A 117 5.30 -18.65 4.65
CA PRO A 117 5.71 -19.66 5.62
C PRO A 117 6.11 -19.08 6.99
N THR A 118 6.17 -17.74 7.11
CA THR A 118 6.57 -17.05 8.34
C THR A 118 5.32 -16.57 9.07
N ASN A 119 5.14 -17.02 10.30
CA ASN A 119 4.06 -16.54 11.15
C ASN A 119 4.40 -15.15 11.70
N PRO A 120 3.42 -14.25 11.82
CA PRO A 120 3.59 -13.04 12.62
C PRO A 120 3.87 -13.38 14.08
N THR A 121 4.65 -12.53 14.73
CA THR A 121 4.98 -12.56 16.15
C THR A 121 4.58 -11.24 16.78
N ASP A 122 4.65 -11.13 18.11
CA ASP A 122 4.28 -9.91 18.83
C ASP A 122 2.82 -9.48 18.58
N LEU A 123 1.93 -10.43 18.29
CA LEU A 123 0.52 -10.12 18.04
C LEU A 123 -0.14 -9.54 19.30
N PRO A 124 -1.08 -8.58 19.14
CA PRO A 124 -1.92 -8.17 20.27
C PRO A 124 -2.82 -9.34 20.70
N GLU A 125 -3.37 -9.28 21.91
CA GLU A 125 -4.39 -10.23 22.36
C GLU A 125 -5.54 -10.28 21.34
N LEU A 126 -5.81 -11.46 20.77
CA LEU A 126 -6.80 -11.63 19.70
C LEU A 126 -7.40 -13.03 19.65
N CYS A 127 -8.53 -13.16 18.96
CA CYS A 127 -9.08 -14.44 18.53
C CYS A 127 -8.72 -14.69 17.05
N ALA A 128 -8.02 -15.78 16.77
CA ALA A 128 -7.64 -16.19 15.43
C ALA A 128 -8.53 -17.35 14.93
N LEU A 129 -9.03 -17.23 13.71
CA LEU A 129 -9.89 -18.23 13.07
C LEU A 129 -9.33 -18.64 11.71
N THR A 130 -9.49 -19.91 11.37
CA THR A 130 -9.38 -20.41 9.99
C THR A 130 -10.71 -21.01 9.59
N VAL A 131 -11.31 -20.46 8.53
CA VAL A 131 -12.62 -20.83 8.00
C VAL A 131 -12.45 -21.41 6.62
N ARG A 132 -13.10 -22.54 6.34
CA ARG A 132 -13.18 -23.14 5.00
C ARG A 132 -14.56 -22.91 4.43
N VAL A 133 -14.64 -22.49 3.16
CA VAL A 133 -15.91 -22.22 2.47
C VAL A 133 -15.92 -22.94 1.13
N VAL A 134 -16.95 -23.75 0.90
CA VAL A 134 -17.22 -24.36 -0.42
C VAL A 134 -17.70 -23.26 -1.37
N SER A 135 -16.93 -22.97 -2.41
CA SER A 135 -17.20 -21.93 -3.42
C SER A 135 -17.91 -22.47 -4.66
N SER A 136 -17.71 -23.75 -4.98
CA SER A 136 -18.42 -24.47 -6.04
C SER A 136 -18.45 -25.97 -5.76
N PRO A 137 -19.13 -26.80 -6.58
CA PRO A 137 -19.06 -28.26 -6.45
C PRO A 137 -17.64 -28.85 -6.56
N THR A 138 -16.71 -28.12 -7.17
CA THR A 138 -15.34 -28.59 -7.44
C THR A 138 -14.25 -27.73 -6.81
N SER A 139 -14.61 -26.68 -6.06
CA SER A 139 -13.65 -25.77 -5.43
C SER A 139 -14.10 -25.31 -4.04
N PHE A 140 -13.13 -24.91 -3.24
CA PHE A 140 -13.32 -24.29 -1.94
C PHE A 140 -12.13 -23.37 -1.70
N TYR A 141 -12.32 -22.38 -0.85
CA TYR A 141 -11.23 -21.56 -0.33
C TYR A 141 -11.24 -21.56 1.19
N ARG A 142 -10.12 -21.17 1.77
CA ARG A 142 -9.95 -20.92 3.19
C ARG A 142 -9.65 -19.45 3.40
N PHE A 143 -9.99 -18.94 4.57
CA PHE A 143 -9.53 -17.61 4.98
C PHE A 143 -9.20 -17.57 6.46
N GLY A 144 -8.25 -16.71 6.77
CA GLY A 144 -7.89 -16.34 8.13
C GLY A 144 -8.66 -15.12 8.59
N LEU A 145 -8.95 -15.06 9.88
CA LEU A 145 -9.55 -13.89 10.52
C LEU A 145 -8.88 -13.65 11.88
N PHE A 146 -8.35 -12.45 12.07
CA PHE A 146 -7.88 -11.93 13.36
C PHE A 146 -8.90 -10.96 13.95
N LEU A 147 -9.30 -11.23 15.19
CA LEU A 147 -10.25 -10.42 15.96
C LEU A 147 -9.56 -9.91 17.24
N PRO A 148 -8.91 -8.72 17.19
CA PRO A 148 -8.20 -8.18 18.35
C PRO A 148 -9.15 -7.80 19.49
N ALA A 149 -8.72 -8.02 20.74
CA ALA A 149 -9.47 -7.62 21.92
C ALA A 149 -9.71 -6.09 21.95
N ALA A 150 -8.69 -5.31 21.54
CA ALA A 150 -8.73 -3.85 21.44
C ALA A 150 -9.31 -3.36 20.10
N TRP A 151 -10.47 -3.90 19.69
CA TRP A 151 -11.10 -3.56 18.41
C TRP A 151 -11.68 -2.15 18.37
N GLN A 152 -11.38 -1.43 17.29
CA GLN A 152 -11.77 -0.03 17.07
C GLN A 152 -12.99 0.13 16.14
N GLY A 153 -13.75 -0.94 15.90
CA GLY A 153 -14.88 -0.90 14.97
C GLY A 153 -14.48 -1.01 13.50
N ARG A 154 -13.21 -1.28 13.20
CA ARG A 154 -12.64 -1.29 11.85
C ARG A 154 -12.45 -2.70 11.32
N PHE A 155 -12.59 -2.88 10.01
CA PHE A 155 -12.31 -4.13 9.31
C PHE A 155 -11.22 -3.90 8.27
N LEU A 156 -10.33 -4.87 8.05
CA LEU A 156 -9.29 -4.82 7.03
C LEU A 156 -9.26 -6.13 6.25
N ALA A 157 -9.29 -6.05 4.93
CA ALA A 157 -8.96 -7.17 4.05
C ALA A 157 -7.56 -7.00 3.47
N VAL A 158 -6.81 -8.10 3.43
CA VAL A 158 -5.44 -8.17 2.93
C VAL A 158 -5.39 -9.04 1.68
N GLY A 159 -4.63 -8.58 0.68
CA GLY A 159 -4.43 -9.29 -0.59
C GLY A 159 -3.31 -10.35 -0.58
N ASN A 160 -3.06 -10.92 -1.75
CA ASN A 160 -2.01 -11.92 -1.99
C ASN A 160 -1.01 -11.44 -3.07
N GLY A 161 0.08 -12.19 -3.30
CA GLY A 161 1.07 -11.91 -4.36
C GLY A 161 1.11 -12.97 -5.47
N GLY A 162 1.43 -12.56 -6.70
CA GLY A 162 1.60 -13.47 -7.84
C GLY A 162 0.40 -14.40 -8.07
N PHE A 163 0.69 -15.66 -8.39
CA PHE A 163 -0.30 -16.75 -8.48
C PHE A 163 -0.34 -17.62 -7.22
N ALA A 164 0.19 -17.09 -6.12
CA ALA A 164 0.17 -17.80 -4.84
C ALA A 164 -1.25 -18.11 -4.39
N GLY A 165 -1.35 -19.16 -3.59
CA GLY A 165 -2.52 -19.44 -2.74
C GLY A 165 -2.05 -19.75 -1.34
N GLY A 166 -2.71 -19.19 -0.34
CA GLY A 166 -2.30 -19.25 1.08
C GLY A 166 -2.76 -18.01 1.84
N ILE A 167 -3.09 -18.16 3.11
CA ILE A 167 -3.56 -17.05 3.96
C ILE A 167 -2.36 -16.19 4.35
N ASN A 168 -2.40 -14.88 4.08
CA ASN A 168 -1.30 -13.98 4.36
C ASN A 168 -1.32 -13.50 5.83
N TRP A 169 -1.10 -14.43 6.76
CA TRP A 169 -1.12 -14.17 8.20
C TRP A 169 -0.17 -13.03 8.61
N LEU A 170 1.00 -12.97 7.97
CA LEU A 170 2.02 -11.97 8.29
C LEU A 170 1.55 -10.55 7.95
N ASP A 171 0.93 -10.34 6.79
CA ASP A 171 0.45 -9.02 6.36
C ASP A 171 -0.93 -8.67 6.95
N MET A 172 -1.62 -9.65 7.57
CA MET A 172 -2.79 -9.40 8.43
C MET A 172 -2.43 -8.82 9.79
N ALA A 173 -1.24 -9.13 10.33
CA ALA A 173 -0.83 -8.71 11.67
C ALA A 173 -0.83 -7.18 11.89
N PRO A 174 -0.36 -6.35 10.93
CA PRO A 174 -0.48 -4.89 11.02
C PRO A 174 -1.88 -4.40 11.36
N GLY A 175 -2.90 -4.91 10.66
CA GLY A 175 -4.30 -4.51 10.90
C GLY A 175 -4.75 -4.80 12.33
N ALA A 176 -4.33 -5.93 12.91
CA ALA A 176 -4.65 -6.27 14.29
C ALA A 176 -4.06 -5.26 15.29
N HIS A 177 -2.82 -4.81 15.07
CA HIS A 177 -2.20 -3.75 15.89
C HIS A 177 -2.92 -2.41 15.78
N TYR A 178 -3.53 -2.12 14.63
CA TYR A 178 -4.38 -0.95 14.42
C TYR A 178 -5.81 -1.11 14.98
N GLY A 179 -6.07 -2.21 15.71
CA GLY A 179 -7.38 -2.52 16.27
C GLY A 179 -8.42 -2.86 15.20
N MET A 180 -8.00 -3.39 14.05
CA MET A 180 -8.87 -3.81 12.96
C MET A 180 -9.10 -5.33 13.01
N ALA A 181 -10.35 -5.74 12.81
CA ALA A 181 -10.64 -7.13 12.48
C ALA A 181 -10.10 -7.41 11.07
N THR A 182 -9.13 -8.31 10.94
CA THR A 182 -8.34 -8.43 9.71
C THR A 182 -8.52 -9.80 9.06
N VAL A 183 -8.66 -9.86 7.74
CA VAL A 183 -8.83 -11.12 6.97
C VAL A 183 -7.86 -11.23 5.79
N SER A 184 -7.54 -12.48 5.41
CA SER A 184 -6.89 -12.84 4.15
C SER A 184 -7.44 -14.17 3.66
N SER A 185 -7.65 -14.30 2.36
CA SER A 185 -8.03 -15.57 1.72
C SER A 185 -6.81 -16.35 1.25
N ASP A 186 -6.91 -17.68 1.18
CA ASP A 186 -5.97 -18.54 0.47
C ASP A 186 -6.23 -18.59 -1.05
N LEU A 187 -7.32 -17.97 -1.51
CA LEU A 187 -7.73 -17.90 -2.91
C LEU A 187 -8.13 -19.23 -3.56
N GLY A 188 -8.33 -20.28 -2.77
CA GLY A 188 -8.79 -21.58 -3.25
C GLY A 188 -7.71 -22.64 -3.39
N HIS A 189 -6.46 -22.33 -3.05
CA HIS A 189 -5.33 -23.25 -3.18
C HIS A 189 -4.16 -22.88 -2.26
N ASN A 190 -3.12 -23.72 -2.27
CA ASN A 190 -1.88 -23.48 -1.56
C ASN A 190 -0.69 -23.66 -2.52
N SER A 191 -0.03 -22.57 -2.92
CA SER A 191 1.10 -22.60 -3.86
C SER A 191 2.00 -21.37 -3.74
N SER A 192 3.23 -21.49 -4.25
CA SER A 192 4.15 -20.35 -4.36
C SER A 192 3.65 -19.31 -5.37
N VAL A 193 4.23 -18.11 -5.32
CA VAL A 193 3.90 -16.98 -6.22
C VAL A 193 4.03 -17.30 -7.71
N THR A 194 4.84 -18.31 -8.08
CA THR A 194 5.07 -18.77 -9.45
C THR A 194 4.57 -20.19 -9.72
N GLY A 195 3.89 -20.83 -8.75
CA GLY A 195 3.32 -22.17 -8.92
C GLY A 195 1.89 -22.09 -9.47
N LEU A 196 1.71 -22.37 -10.76
CA LEU A 196 0.41 -22.26 -11.46
C LEU A 196 -0.25 -23.60 -11.84
N SER A 197 0.37 -24.74 -11.55
CA SER A 197 -0.15 -26.06 -11.95
C SER A 197 -1.53 -26.37 -11.36
N TRP A 198 -1.88 -25.76 -10.23
CA TRP A 198 -3.21 -25.85 -9.60
C TRP A 198 -4.35 -25.37 -10.51
N ALA A 199 -4.07 -24.51 -11.47
CA ALA A 199 -5.07 -23.91 -12.35
C ALA A 199 -5.41 -24.77 -13.57
N LEU A 200 -4.57 -25.75 -13.89
CA LEU A 200 -4.73 -26.59 -15.07
C LEU A 200 -6.00 -27.46 -14.94
N ASN A 201 -6.90 -27.33 -15.90
CA ASN A 201 -8.23 -27.96 -15.92
C ASN A 201 -9.13 -27.56 -14.73
N GLN A 202 -8.87 -26.43 -14.07
CA GLN A 202 -9.60 -25.99 -12.86
C GLN A 202 -10.22 -24.59 -13.00
N PRO A 203 -11.27 -24.41 -13.84
CA PRO A 203 -11.88 -23.09 -14.06
C PRO A 203 -12.47 -22.44 -12.81
N GLU A 204 -13.00 -23.24 -11.88
CA GLU A 204 -13.55 -22.74 -10.62
C GLU A 204 -12.46 -22.21 -9.68
N MET A 205 -11.31 -22.89 -9.59
CA MET A 205 -10.16 -22.39 -8.81
C MET A 205 -9.59 -21.11 -9.44
N ARG A 206 -9.57 -21.01 -10.78
CA ARG A 206 -9.18 -19.76 -11.47
C ARG A 206 -10.14 -18.60 -11.12
N THR A 207 -11.42 -18.90 -10.96
CA THR A 207 -12.44 -17.91 -10.55
C THR A 207 -12.30 -17.50 -9.08
N ASP A 208 -11.95 -18.46 -8.21
CA ASP A 208 -11.66 -18.20 -6.80
C ASP A 208 -10.46 -17.24 -6.65
N TRP A 209 -9.36 -17.51 -7.35
CA TRP A 209 -8.20 -16.61 -7.41
C TRP A 209 -8.51 -15.27 -8.08
N GLY A 210 -9.33 -15.29 -9.14
CA GLY A 210 -9.69 -14.11 -9.91
C GLY A 210 -10.45 -13.07 -9.06
N TRP A 211 -11.48 -13.48 -8.34
CA TRP A 211 -12.27 -12.55 -7.51
C TRP A 211 -13.09 -13.21 -6.41
N ARG A 212 -13.60 -14.45 -6.61
CA ARG A 212 -14.70 -14.99 -5.79
C ARG A 212 -14.29 -15.31 -4.35
N ALA A 213 -13.10 -15.86 -4.14
CA ALA A 213 -12.65 -16.23 -2.81
C ALA A 213 -12.40 -15.02 -1.91
N LEU A 214 -11.80 -13.95 -2.44
CA LEU A 214 -11.59 -12.72 -1.70
C LEU A 214 -12.93 -12.05 -1.35
N HIS A 215 -13.84 -11.91 -2.32
CA HIS A 215 -15.16 -11.33 -2.08
C HIS A 215 -15.91 -12.10 -0.98
N GLY A 216 -16.00 -13.42 -1.11
CA GLY A 216 -16.67 -14.26 -0.11
C GLY A 216 -16.02 -14.21 1.27
N THR A 217 -14.68 -14.08 1.33
CA THR A 217 -13.92 -13.85 2.56
C THR A 217 -14.30 -12.52 3.21
N ILE A 218 -14.40 -11.44 2.44
CA ILE A 218 -14.80 -10.13 2.97
C ILE A 218 -16.23 -10.20 3.54
N VAL A 219 -17.18 -10.76 2.77
CA VAL A 219 -18.58 -10.85 3.18
C VAL A 219 -18.73 -11.65 4.48
N LEU A 220 -18.18 -12.87 4.53
CA LEU A 220 -18.31 -13.72 5.73
C LEU A 220 -17.44 -13.22 6.88
N GLY A 221 -16.25 -12.67 6.60
CA GLY A 221 -15.38 -12.05 7.61
C GLY A 221 -16.07 -10.89 8.32
N LYS A 222 -16.79 -10.03 7.60
CA LYS A 222 -17.58 -8.94 8.19
C LYS A 222 -18.71 -9.45 9.08
N GLN A 223 -19.39 -10.52 8.67
CA GLN A 223 -20.46 -11.15 9.46
C GLN A 223 -19.93 -11.75 10.76
N LEU A 224 -18.87 -12.55 10.69
CA LEU A 224 -18.22 -13.16 11.86
C LEU A 224 -17.67 -12.11 12.81
N SER A 225 -17.04 -11.05 12.29
CA SER A 225 -16.53 -9.95 13.11
C SER A 225 -17.66 -9.23 13.84
N SER A 226 -18.73 -8.86 13.12
CA SER A 226 -19.86 -8.14 13.72
C SER A 226 -20.56 -8.97 14.81
N ALA A 227 -20.70 -10.27 14.58
CA ALA A 227 -21.27 -11.19 15.55
C ALA A 227 -20.35 -11.39 16.77
N TYR A 228 -19.04 -11.51 16.56
CA TYR A 228 -18.06 -11.64 17.64
C TYR A 228 -18.10 -10.45 18.60
N TYR A 229 -18.10 -9.22 18.09
CA TYR A 229 -18.12 -8.02 18.94
C TYR A 229 -19.52 -7.56 19.35
N GLY A 230 -20.58 -8.19 18.82
CA GLY A 230 -21.96 -7.76 19.03
C GLY A 230 -22.25 -6.33 18.54
N LYS A 231 -21.48 -5.85 17.55
CA LYS A 231 -21.55 -4.47 17.01
C LYS A 231 -21.19 -4.48 15.53
N SER A 232 -21.85 -3.63 14.75
CA SER A 232 -21.54 -3.45 13.32
C SER A 232 -20.16 -2.83 13.11
N ILE A 233 -19.54 -3.20 11.98
CA ILE A 233 -18.34 -2.54 11.47
C ILE A 233 -18.67 -1.09 11.09
N ALA A 234 -17.87 -0.15 11.59
CA ALA A 234 -18.02 1.27 11.30
C ALA A 234 -17.33 1.65 9.98
N HIS A 235 -16.13 1.11 9.75
CA HIS A 235 -15.33 1.36 8.55
C HIS A 235 -14.62 0.09 8.08
N SER A 236 -14.53 -0.09 6.77
CA SER A 236 -13.89 -1.24 6.13
C SER A 236 -12.76 -0.79 5.22
N TYR A 237 -11.60 -1.45 5.32
CA TYR A 237 -10.38 -1.08 4.61
C TYR A 237 -9.85 -2.25 3.78
N TYR A 238 -9.01 -1.92 2.80
CA TYR A 238 -8.23 -2.88 2.03
C TYR A 238 -6.75 -2.49 1.98
N ASN A 239 -5.85 -3.47 2.06
CA ASN A 239 -4.42 -3.28 1.80
C ASN A 239 -3.88 -4.44 0.95
N GLY A 240 -3.33 -4.14 -0.22
CA GLY A 240 -2.74 -5.16 -1.08
C GLY A 240 -1.82 -4.57 -2.13
N CYS A 241 -0.79 -5.32 -2.49
CA CYS A 241 0.15 -4.94 -3.55
C CYS A 241 0.31 -6.06 -4.58
N SER A 242 0.69 -5.76 -5.82
CA SER A 242 0.83 -6.75 -6.91
C SER A 242 -0.52 -7.35 -7.33
N THR A 243 -0.66 -8.67 -7.28
CA THR A 243 -1.95 -9.37 -7.36
C THR A 243 -2.95 -8.82 -6.33
N GLY A 244 -2.49 -8.41 -5.14
CA GLY A 244 -3.30 -7.72 -4.14
C GLY A 244 -3.80 -6.36 -4.65
N GLY A 245 -2.96 -5.60 -5.33
CA GLY A 245 -3.40 -4.36 -5.97
C GLY A 245 -4.50 -4.63 -7.03
N ARG A 246 -4.33 -5.66 -7.86
CA ARG A 246 -5.37 -6.11 -8.82
C ARG A 246 -6.65 -6.51 -8.09
N GLN A 247 -6.55 -7.31 -7.03
CA GLN A 247 -7.68 -7.77 -6.23
C GLN A 247 -8.49 -6.62 -5.65
N GLY A 248 -7.82 -5.63 -5.03
CA GLY A 248 -8.49 -4.45 -4.50
C GLY A 248 -9.23 -3.65 -5.58
N LEU A 249 -8.59 -3.42 -6.74
CA LEU A 249 -9.25 -2.76 -7.87
C LEU A 249 -10.43 -3.58 -8.41
N LYS A 250 -10.28 -4.91 -8.53
CA LYS A 250 -11.35 -5.79 -9.00
C LYS A 250 -12.54 -5.78 -8.06
N GLU A 251 -12.29 -5.80 -6.76
CA GLU A 251 -13.32 -5.73 -5.73
C GLU A 251 -14.05 -4.38 -5.79
N ILE A 252 -13.34 -3.26 -5.87
CA ILE A 252 -13.93 -1.91 -6.04
C ILE A 252 -14.86 -1.85 -7.26
N GLN A 253 -14.43 -2.45 -8.38
CA GLN A 253 -15.15 -2.43 -9.65
C GLN A 253 -16.43 -3.28 -9.66
N ASN A 254 -16.49 -4.34 -8.85
CA ASN A 254 -17.59 -5.30 -8.86
C ASN A 254 -18.47 -5.22 -7.60
N PHE A 255 -17.87 -4.84 -6.47
CA PHE A 255 -18.44 -4.83 -5.13
C PHE A 255 -18.01 -3.53 -4.43
N PRO A 256 -18.50 -2.37 -4.91
CA PRO A 256 -18.06 -1.07 -4.41
C PRO A 256 -18.30 -0.90 -2.89
N ASP A 257 -19.15 -1.72 -2.27
CA ASP A 257 -19.44 -1.72 -0.84
C ASP A 257 -18.51 -2.56 0.04
N SER A 258 -17.52 -3.22 -0.55
CA SER A 258 -16.56 -4.03 0.19
C SER A 258 -15.66 -3.20 1.10
N PHE A 259 -15.28 -1.97 0.72
CA PHE A 259 -14.42 -1.10 1.54
C PHE A 259 -14.78 0.37 1.39
N ASP A 260 -14.48 1.16 2.42
CA ASP A 260 -14.57 2.61 2.43
C ASP A 260 -13.22 3.26 2.08
N GLY A 261 -12.10 2.57 2.35
CA GLY A 261 -10.75 3.00 1.96
C GLY A 261 -9.88 1.85 1.45
N ALA A 262 -9.10 2.06 0.40
CA ALA A 262 -8.26 1.02 -0.21
C ALA A 262 -6.84 1.52 -0.49
N LEU A 263 -5.86 0.78 0.03
CA LEU A 263 -4.44 0.89 -0.33
C LEU A 263 -4.11 -0.11 -1.43
N ILE A 264 -3.73 0.41 -2.59
CA ILE A 264 -3.50 -0.36 -3.83
C ILE A 264 -2.05 -0.18 -4.28
N GLY A 265 -1.19 -1.14 -3.98
CA GLY A 265 0.21 -1.13 -4.39
C GLY A 265 0.45 -1.84 -5.73
N ALA A 266 1.28 -1.27 -6.59
CA ALA A 266 1.80 -1.86 -7.83
C ALA A 266 0.82 -2.85 -8.54
N PRO A 267 -0.41 -2.42 -8.86
CA PRO A 267 -1.48 -3.34 -9.21
C PRO A 267 -1.21 -4.08 -10.53
N ALA A 268 -1.21 -5.41 -10.47
CA ALA A 268 -1.19 -6.30 -11.65
C ALA A 268 -2.57 -6.37 -12.33
N TRP A 269 -3.20 -5.21 -12.59
CA TRP A 269 -4.62 -5.07 -12.93
C TRP A 269 -4.97 -5.65 -14.31
N TRP A 270 -4.03 -5.63 -15.25
CA TRP A 270 -4.24 -6.01 -16.64
C TRP A 270 -3.76 -7.44 -16.92
N THR A 271 -4.23 -8.42 -16.15
CA THR A 271 -3.77 -9.83 -16.20
C THR A 271 -3.69 -10.38 -17.63
N SER A 272 -4.70 -10.10 -18.46
CA SER A 272 -4.76 -10.55 -19.84
C SER A 272 -3.60 -10.05 -20.72
N HIS A 273 -2.96 -8.93 -20.38
CA HIS A 273 -1.83 -8.37 -21.13
C HIS A 273 -0.51 -8.58 -20.39
N LEU A 274 -0.46 -8.26 -19.08
CA LEU A 274 0.75 -8.34 -18.27
C LEU A 274 1.42 -9.72 -18.39
N ASN A 275 0.67 -10.80 -18.20
CA ASN A 275 1.26 -12.14 -18.18
C ASN A 275 1.77 -12.58 -19.56
N ASN A 276 1.05 -12.27 -20.64
CA ASN A 276 1.53 -12.53 -21.99
C ASN A 276 2.77 -11.66 -22.32
N ASP A 277 2.78 -10.39 -21.89
CA ASP A 277 3.94 -9.51 -22.08
C ASP A 277 5.16 -10.01 -21.31
N VAL A 278 4.99 -10.54 -20.10
CA VAL A 278 6.08 -11.17 -19.34
C VAL A 278 6.75 -12.30 -20.15
N THR A 279 5.99 -13.13 -20.88
CA THR A 279 6.58 -14.11 -21.80
C THR A 279 7.35 -13.43 -22.92
N ARG A 280 6.77 -12.41 -23.56
CA ARG A 280 7.41 -11.64 -24.64
C ARG A 280 8.74 -11.01 -24.20
N VAL A 281 8.79 -10.38 -23.04
CA VAL A 281 10.00 -9.77 -22.47
C VAL A 281 11.06 -10.85 -22.22
N GLY A 282 10.70 -12.01 -21.66
CA GLY A 282 11.62 -13.13 -21.50
C GLY A 282 12.19 -13.64 -22.84
N ILE A 283 11.37 -13.69 -23.89
CA ILE A 283 11.80 -14.07 -25.25
C ILE A 283 12.84 -13.11 -25.82
N TYR A 284 12.79 -11.81 -25.48
CA TYR A 284 13.82 -10.87 -25.92
C TYR A 284 15.22 -11.29 -25.47
N ASN A 285 15.35 -11.94 -24.30
CA ASN A 285 16.63 -12.37 -23.74
C ASN A 285 16.99 -13.83 -23.98
N LEU A 286 16.12 -14.63 -24.60
CA LEU A 286 16.32 -16.07 -24.86
C LEU A 286 16.56 -16.38 -26.36
N PRO A 287 17.29 -17.46 -26.69
CA PRO A 287 17.98 -18.39 -25.79
C PRO A 287 19.29 -17.81 -25.24
N VAL A 288 19.81 -18.37 -24.13
CA VAL A 288 21.06 -17.92 -23.49
C VAL A 288 22.30 -18.05 -24.37
N SER A 289 22.24 -18.85 -25.44
CA SER A 289 23.31 -19.02 -26.42
C SER A 289 23.36 -17.94 -27.49
N ASP A 290 22.33 -17.09 -27.59
CA ASP A 290 22.22 -16.04 -28.59
C ASP A 290 23.08 -14.82 -28.18
N PRO A 291 23.84 -14.19 -29.10
CA PRO A 291 24.59 -12.95 -28.81
C PRO A 291 23.75 -11.79 -28.25
N LYS A 292 22.43 -11.80 -28.43
CA LYS A 292 21.50 -10.80 -27.87
C LYS A 292 21.23 -10.99 -26.37
N HIS A 293 21.57 -12.14 -25.81
CA HIS A 293 21.37 -12.46 -24.40
C HIS A 293 22.22 -11.54 -23.52
N ILE A 294 21.57 -10.85 -22.60
CA ILE A 294 22.17 -10.07 -21.52
C ILE A 294 22.27 -10.98 -20.29
N PRO A 295 23.48 -11.35 -19.85
CA PRO A 295 23.67 -12.10 -18.62
C PRO A 295 23.22 -11.28 -17.41
N THR A 296 22.60 -11.94 -16.41
CA THR A 296 22.10 -11.30 -15.19
C THR A 296 23.09 -10.35 -14.50
N PRO A 297 24.41 -10.65 -14.40
CA PRO A 297 25.36 -9.72 -13.78
C PRO A 297 25.51 -8.38 -14.51
N LEU A 298 25.12 -8.27 -15.78
CA LEU A 298 25.15 -6.99 -16.51
C LEU A 298 23.93 -6.11 -16.21
N PHE A 299 22.89 -6.62 -15.53
CA PHE A 299 21.73 -5.78 -15.18
C PHE A 299 22.11 -4.65 -14.23
N SER A 300 22.90 -4.93 -13.19
CA SER A 300 23.41 -3.87 -12.30
C SER A 300 24.38 -2.93 -13.00
N VAL A 301 25.14 -3.41 -14.00
CA VAL A 301 25.99 -2.53 -14.83
C VAL A 301 25.14 -1.53 -15.64
N ILE A 302 23.97 -1.96 -16.13
CA ILE A 302 23.01 -1.05 -16.77
C ILE A 302 22.42 -0.11 -15.72
N ALA A 303 22.02 -0.63 -14.56
CA ALA A 303 21.45 0.16 -13.46
C ALA A 303 22.39 1.29 -13.02
N ASP A 304 23.66 0.98 -12.80
CA ASP A 304 24.70 1.94 -12.41
C ASP A 304 24.84 3.06 -13.44
N GLU A 305 24.83 2.72 -14.73
CA GLU A 305 24.92 3.71 -15.80
C GLU A 305 23.63 4.54 -15.92
N VAL A 306 22.47 3.94 -15.70
CA VAL A 306 21.18 4.65 -15.63
C VAL A 306 21.19 5.66 -14.49
N VAL A 307 21.59 5.25 -13.28
CA VAL A 307 21.72 6.18 -12.14
C VAL A 307 22.72 7.29 -12.49
N ARG A 308 23.89 6.95 -13.05
CA ARG A 308 24.92 7.93 -13.43
C ARG A 308 24.42 9.00 -14.39
N GLN A 309 23.53 8.66 -15.33
CA GLN A 309 23.00 9.61 -16.30
C GLN A 309 21.72 10.32 -15.83
N CYS A 310 20.88 9.64 -15.03
CA CYS A 310 19.50 10.06 -14.79
C CYS A 310 19.22 10.56 -13.37
N ASP A 311 20.12 10.36 -12.40
CA ASP A 311 19.97 10.84 -11.02
C ASP A 311 19.67 12.35 -11.00
N SER A 312 20.52 13.15 -11.65
CA SER A 312 20.37 14.62 -11.73
C SER A 312 19.13 15.15 -12.47
N ALA A 313 18.30 14.28 -13.08
CA ALA A 313 17.17 14.70 -13.91
C ALA A 313 16.07 15.43 -13.11
N ASP A 314 16.01 15.22 -11.79
CA ASP A 314 15.10 15.94 -10.89
C ASP A 314 15.71 17.22 -10.26
N GLY A 315 16.97 17.53 -10.59
CA GLY A 315 17.73 18.66 -10.05
C GLY A 315 18.56 18.34 -8.80
N VAL A 316 18.56 17.10 -8.32
CA VAL A 316 19.33 16.62 -7.16
C VAL A 316 20.21 15.44 -7.59
N THR A 317 21.39 15.30 -6.99
CA THR A 317 22.28 14.15 -7.24
C THR A 317 22.46 13.40 -5.93
N ASP A 318 21.65 12.37 -5.73
CA ASP A 318 21.61 11.59 -4.49
C ASP A 318 21.56 10.07 -4.71
N GLY A 319 21.79 9.64 -5.96
CA GLY A 319 21.78 8.25 -6.38
C GLY A 319 20.36 7.70 -6.59
N ILE A 320 19.34 8.55 -6.75
CA ILE A 320 17.94 8.14 -6.88
C ILE A 320 17.34 8.73 -8.15
N VAL A 321 16.92 7.85 -9.08
CA VAL A 321 16.22 8.28 -10.29
C VAL A 321 14.73 8.57 -9.98
N THR A 322 14.42 9.80 -9.56
CA THR A 322 13.04 10.25 -9.26
C THR A 322 12.21 10.52 -10.51
N SER A 323 12.85 11.02 -11.57
CA SER A 323 12.18 11.47 -12.79
C SER A 323 12.77 10.83 -14.04
N PRO A 324 12.64 9.50 -14.18
CA PRO A 324 13.18 8.79 -15.34
C PRO A 324 12.63 9.31 -16.67
N GLU A 325 11.41 9.87 -16.69
CA GLU A 325 10.79 10.45 -17.88
C GLU A 325 11.47 11.74 -18.38
N LEU A 326 12.28 12.40 -17.54
CA LEU A 326 13.07 13.57 -17.93
C LEU A 326 14.47 13.18 -18.42
N CYS A 327 14.88 11.92 -18.24
CA CYS A 327 16.20 11.44 -18.64
C CYS A 327 16.19 10.92 -20.08
N THR A 328 17.11 11.43 -20.90
CA THR A 328 17.42 10.82 -22.20
C THR A 328 18.63 9.90 -22.03
N PHE A 329 18.38 8.61 -21.84
CA PHE A 329 19.44 7.63 -21.58
C PHE A 329 20.23 7.28 -22.86
N ASP A 330 21.55 7.44 -22.82
CA ASP A 330 22.48 7.08 -23.88
C ASP A 330 23.18 5.75 -23.55
N PHE A 331 23.00 4.74 -24.41
CA PHE A 331 23.67 3.44 -24.25
C PHE A 331 25.13 3.44 -24.74
N SER A 332 25.58 4.49 -25.43
CA SER A 332 26.92 4.52 -26.04
C SER A 332 28.06 4.28 -25.05
N PRO A 333 28.03 4.79 -23.80
CA PRO A 333 29.04 4.47 -22.78
C PRO A 333 29.12 2.99 -22.39
N LEU A 334 28.04 2.23 -22.59
CA LEU A 334 28.01 0.79 -22.30
C LEU A 334 28.52 -0.05 -23.47
N LEU A 335 28.78 0.50 -24.65
CA LEU A 335 29.16 -0.31 -25.82
C LEU A 335 30.57 -0.92 -25.63
N CYS A 336 30.68 -2.23 -25.77
CA CYS A 336 31.98 -2.91 -25.73
C CYS A 336 32.89 -2.47 -26.89
N GLY A 337 34.11 -2.04 -26.55
CA GLY A 337 35.22 -1.86 -27.48
C GLY A 337 36.04 -3.15 -27.68
N PRO A 338 37.03 -3.15 -28.59
CA PRO A 338 37.82 -4.34 -28.95
C PRO A 338 38.59 -4.99 -27.79
N PHE A 339 38.90 -4.21 -26.75
CA PHE A 339 39.66 -4.64 -25.57
C PHE A 339 38.87 -4.47 -24.27
N SER A 340 37.55 -4.26 -24.36
CA SER A 340 36.70 -4.07 -23.18
C SER A 340 36.57 -5.37 -22.39
N ASN A 341 36.50 -5.23 -21.07
CA ASN A 341 36.06 -6.31 -20.20
C ASN A 341 34.54 -6.53 -20.41
N THR A 342 34.16 -7.67 -20.99
CA THR A 342 32.76 -7.99 -21.32
C THR A 342 31.85 -8.18 -20.10
N SER A 343 32.41 -8.19 -18.89
CA SER A 343 31.63 -8.14 -17.65
C SER A 343 31.19 -6.72 -17.24
N ALA A 344 31.61 -5.69 -17.98
CA ALA A 344 31.34 -4.28 -17.67
C ALA A 344 30.81 -3.48 -18.87
N CYS A 345 30.39 -4.16 -19.94
CA CYS A 345 29.88 -3.52 -21.15
C CYS A 345 28.90 -4.45 -21.87
N LEU A 346 28.16 -3.89 -22.82
CA LEU A 346 27.16 -4.56 -23.64
C LEU A 346 27.60 -4.57 -25.11
N THR A 347 27.31 -5.67 -25.80
CA THR A 347 27.38 -5.71 -27.26
C THR A 347 26.23 -4.91 -27.88
N GLN A 348 26.33 -4.60 -29.18
CA GLN A 348 25.23 -3.95 -29.90
C GLN A 348 23.92 -4.76 -29.86
N ALA A 349 24.01 -6.09 -29.90
CA ALA A 349 22.85 -6.97 -29.83
C ALA A 349 22.20 -6.93 -28.43
N GLN A 350 23.01 -6.91 -27.37
CA GLN A 350 22.54 -6.74 -25.98
C GLN A 350 21.90 -5.38 -25.76
N ILE A 351 22.47 -4.30 -26.29
CA ILE A 351 21.86 -2.96 -26.25
C ILE A 351 20.49 -2.96 -26.96
N ALA A 352 20.39 -3.64 -28.11
CA ALA A 352 19.12 -3.77 -28.82
C ALA A 352 18.07 -4.55 -28.01
N THR A 353 18.48 -5.58 -27.27
CA THR A 353 17.60 -6.28 -26.30
C THR A 353 17.15 -5.34 -25.19
N ALA A 354 18.06 -4.62 -24.53
CA ALA A 354 17.72 -3.69 -23.44
C ALA A 354 16.72 -2.61 -23.89
N LYS A 355 16.90 -2.05 -25.10
CA LYS A 355 15.95 -1.08 -25.67
C LYS A 355 14.53 -1.64 -25.82
N LYS A 356 14.39 -2.93 -26.18
CA LYS A 356 13.06 -3.57 -26.25
C LYS A 356 12.38 -3.69 -24.89
N VAL A 357 13.15 -3.83 -23.81
CA VAL A 357 12.61 -3.96 -22.44
C VAL A 357 12.03 -2.63 -21.94
N TYR A 358 12.69 -1.50 -22.26
CA TYR A 358 12.21 -0.17 -21.87
C TYR A 358 11.05 0.35 -22.75
N ASN A 359 11.02 -0.07 -24.02
CA ASN A 359 10.04 0.40 -24.97
C ASN A 359 8.67 -0.21 -24.68
N ASP A 360 7.64 0.63 -24.85
CA ASP A 360 6.27 0.13 -24.87
C ASP A 360 6.10 -0.82 -26.05
N ALA A 361 5.36 -1.88 -25.80
CA ALA A 361 5.08 -2.83 -26.83
C ALA A 361 3.78 -2.45 -27.55
N ILE A 362 3.92 -2.21 -28.85
CA ILE A 362 2.86 -1.71 -29.72
C ILE A 362 2.46 -2.80 -30.71
N SER A 363 1.16 -2.94 -30.93
CA SER A 363 0.59 -3.84 -31.93
C SER A 363 0.99 -3.39 -33.32
N THR A 364 1.62 -4.27 -34.10
CA THR A 364 1.97 -3.97 -35.50
C THR A 364 0.74 -3.96 -36.42
N ALA A 365 -0.40 -4.47 -35.96
CA ALA A 365 -1.61 -4.57 -36.76
C ALA A 365 -2.40 -3.25 -36.81
N ASP A 366 -2.42 -2.50 -35.70
CA ASP A 366 -3.27 -1.31 -35.54
C ASP A 366 -2.62 -0.16 -34.76
N GLY A 367 -1.37 -0.31 -34.32
CA GLY A 367 -0.64 0.72 -33.57
C GLY A 367 -1.11 0.89 -32.12
N SER A 368 -1.99 0.01 -31.61
CA SER A 368 -2.47 0.08 -30.24
C SER A 368 -1.41 -0.35 -29.22
N LEU A 369 -1.46 0.24 -28.02
CA LEU A 369 -0.63 -0.20 -26.89
C LEU A 369 -1.04 -1.62 -26.49
N VAL A 370 -0.08 -2.56 -26.55
CA VAL A 370 -0.24 -3.90 -25.98
C VAL A 370 0.09 -3.85 -24.50
N TYR A 371 1.29 -3.44 -24.14
CA TYR A 371 1.65 -3.29 -22.73
C TYR A 371 2.81 -2.29 -22.58
N PRO A 372 2.85 -1.50 -21.49
CA PRO A 372 3.94 -0.57 -21.25
C PRO A 372 5.27 -1.27 -20.98
N GLY A 373 6.37 -0.67 -21.43
CA GLY A 373 7.72 -1.16 -21.13
C GLY A 373 8.16 -0.78 -19.71
N LEU A 374 9.24 -1.41 -19.24
CA LEU A 374 9.82 -1.09 -17.93
C LEU A 374 10.39 0.33 -17.90
N THR A 375 10.51 0.88 -16.69
CA THR A 375 11.09 2.20 -16.43
C THR A 375 12.61 2.10 -16.26
N LEU A 376 13.32 3.18 -16.56
CA LEU A 376 14.71 3.34 -16.12
C LEU A 376 14.77 3.22 -14.59
N SER A 377 15.83 2.62 -14.05
CA SER A 377 16.07 2.26 -12.64
C SER A 377 15.48 0.91 -12.22
N SER A 378 14.81 0.18 -13.11
CA SER A 378 14.20 -1.12 -12.80
C SER A 378 15.16 -2.32 -12.99
N GLU A 379 16.39 -2.06 -13.44
CA GLU A 379 17.28 -3.06 -14.02
C GLU A 379 17.71 -4.11 -12.98
N ASP A 380 17.90 -3.69 -11.72
CA ASP A 380 18.21 -4.61 -10.61
C ASP A 380 17.12 -5.65 -10.34
N GLN A 381 15.89 -5.48 -10.86
CA GLN A 381 14.82 -6.47 -10.80
C GLN A 381 14.56 -7.22 -12.11
N TRP A 382 15.29 -6.91 -13.20
CA TRP A 382 15.09 -7.56 -14.49
C TRP A 382 15.30 -9.08 -14.45
N TYR A 383 16.06 -9.58 -13.48
CA TYR A 383 16.25 -11.02 -13.30
C TYR A 383 14.94 -11.80 -13.13
N ILE A 384 13.85 -11.15 -12.68
CA ILE A 384 12.54 -11.76 -12.52
C ILE A 384 11.92 -12.12 -13.88
N LEU A 385 12.13 -11.28 -14.90
CA LEU A 385 11.54 -11.45 -16.24
C LEU A 385 12.53 -12.03 -17.25
N LEU A 386 13.81 -11.65 -17.15
CA LEU A 386 14.87 -11.94 -18.11
C LEU A 386 15.88 -13.01 -17.62
N GLY A 387 15.81 -13.43 -16.35
CA GLY A 387 16.76 -14.36 -15.73
C GLY A 387 16.53 -15.84 -16.04
N GLY A 388 15.50 -16.17 -16.84
CA GLY A 388 15.23 -17.53 -17.28
C GLY A 388 16.35 -18.09 -18.16
N ALA A 389 16.80 -19.32 -17.90
CA ALA A 389 17.87 -19.96 -18.67
C ALA A 389 17.35 -20.79 -19.85
N THR A 390 16.21 -21.46 -19.68
CA THR A 390 15.63 -22.38 -20.68
C THR A 390 14.24 -21.96 -21.14
N ASP A 391 13.46 -21.39 -20.21
CA ASP A 391 12.10 -20.93 -20.42
C ASP A 391 11.98 -19.47 -19.93
N PRO A 392 11.07 -18.67 -20.52
CA PRO A 392 10.67 -17.37 -20.00
C PRO A 392 10.15 -17.46 -18.55
N SER A 393 9.99 -16.30 -17.91
CA SER A 393 9.52 -16.20 -16.53
C SER A 393 8.23 -17.02 -16.29
N PRO A 394 8.15 -17.82 -15.21
CA PRO A 394 6.97 -18.61 -14.87
C PRO A 394 5.67 -17.80 -14.73
N PHE A 395 5.77 -16.50 -14.42
CA PHE A 395 4.60 -15.61 -14.39
C PHE A 395 3.91 -15.50 -15.75
N GLY A 396 4.65 -15.59 -16.86
CA GLY A 396 4.09 -15.55 -18.21
C GLY A 396 3.83 -16.95 -18.75
N VAL A 397 4.87 -17.77 -18.93
CA VAL A 397 4.73 -19.09 -19.56
C VAL A 397 3.85 -20.04 -18.72
N GLY A 398 3.87 -19.90 -17.40
CA GLY A 398 2.96 -20.63 -16.53
C GLY A 398 1.50 -20.23 -16.73
N TYR A 399 1.23 -18.95 -16.95
CA TYR A 399 -0.12 -18.43 -17.21
C TYR A 399 -0.64 -18.94 -18.55
N GLU A 400 0.19 -18.88 -19.60
CA GLU A 400 -0.17 -19.40 -20.92
C GLU A 400 -0.51 -20.89 -20.85
N ARG A 401 0.34 -21.70 -20.23
CA ARG A 401 0.16 -23.15 -20.07
C ARG A 401 -1.08 -23.51 -19.23
N ASN A 402 -1.22 -22.94 -18.03
CA ASN A 402 -2.16 -23.45 -17.03
C ASN A 402 -3.46 -22.63 -16.89
N PHE A 403 -3.43 -21.35 -17.27
CA PHE A 403 -4.59 -20.45 -17.19
C PHE A 403 -5.28 -20.29 -18.53
N LEU A 404 -4.52 -19.95 -19.58
CA LEU A 404 -5.06 -19.53 -20.87
C LEU A 404 -5.34 -20.70 -21.81
N LEU A 405 -4.30 -21.48 -22.14
CA LEU A 405 -4.38 -22.54 -23.15
C LEU A 405 -4.79 -23.88 -22.57
N ASN A 406 -4.62 -24.04 -21.26
CA ASN A 406 -4.95 -25.26 -20.55
C ASN A 406 -4.17 -26.49 -21.11
N ASP A 407 -2.91 -26.26 -21.47
CA ASP A 407 -1.94 -27.21 -22.01
C ASP A 407 -0.60 -27.04 -21.29
N ALA A 408 -0.32 -27.95 -20.34
CA ALA A 408 0.90 -27.92 -19.55
C ALA A 408 2.19 -28.08 -20.38
N ASN A 409 2.09 -28.64 -21.59
CA ASN A 409 3.24 -28.93 -22.45
C ASN A 409 3.41 -27.89 -23.57
N TRP A 410 2.62 -26.82 -23.56
CA TRP A 410 2.72 -25.80 -24.59
C TRP A 410 4.14 -25.20 -24.65
N ASP A 411 4.67 -25.07 -25.87
CA ASP A 411 6.02 -24.58 -26.15
C ASP A 411 5.99 -23.07 -26.36
N TRP A 412 6.70 -22.33 -25.49
CA TRP A 412 6.79 -20.88 -25.53
C TRP A 412 7.36 -20.34 -26.85
N ARG A 413 8.09 -21.15 -27.61
CA ARG A 413 8.60 -20.76 -28.95
C ARG A 413 7.48 -20.54 -29.96
N LYS A 414 6.25 -20.98 -29.64
CA LYS A 414 5.04 -20.73 -30.44
C LYS A 414 4.34 -19.42 -30.06
N TYR A 415 4.85 -18.68 -29.07
CA TYR A 415 4.30 -17.40 -28.65
C TYR A 415 4.11 -16.46 -29.85
N ASN A 416 2.95 -15.81 -29.89
CA ASN A 416 2.64 -14.73 -30.80
C ASN A 416 1.47 -13.91 -30.26
N ASP A 417 1.26 -12.72 -30.83
CA ASP A 417 0.29 -11.74 -30.31
C ASP A 417 -1.18 -12.20 -30.34
N SER A 418 -1.52 -13.33 -30.99
CA SER A 418 -2.88 -13.91 -30.88
C SER A 418 -3.21 -14.40 -29.47
N LEU A 419 -2.21 -14.72 -28.64
CA LEU A 419 -2.44 -15.12 -27.24
C LEU A 419 -2.99 -13.98 -26.39
N ILE A 420 -2.58 -12.73 -26.67
CA ILE A 420 -3.13 -11.56 -25.99
C ILE A 420 -4.61 -11.42 -26.35
N LYS A 421 -4.97 -11.53 -27.63
CA LYS A 421 -6.38 -11.49 -28.07
C LYS A 421 -7.21 -12.60 -27.46
N LEU A 422 -6.65 -13.82 -27.37
CA LEU A 422 -7.31 -14.93 -26.69
C LEU A 422 -7.52 -14.63 -25.20
N ALA A 423 -6.52 -14.05 -24.53
CA ALA A 423 -6.60 -13.69 -23.12
C ALA A 423 -7.61 -12.57 -22.85
N GLU A 424 -7.71 -11.56 -23.73
CA GLU A 424 -8.76 -10.53 -23.67
C GLU A 424 -10.16 -11.13 -23.84
N GLN A 425 -10.33 -12.04 -24.79
CA GLN A 425 -11.63 -12.67 -25.09
C GLN A 425 -12.09 -13.62 -23.99
N THR A 426 -11.16 -14.36 -23.38
CA THR A 426 -11.48 -15.40 -22.40
C THR A 426 -11.42 -14.91 -20.96
N ASP A 427 -10.64 -13.86 -20.67
CA ASP A 427 -10.28 -13.34 -19.34
C ASP A 427 -10.31 -14.44 -18.26
N PRO A 428 -9.38 -15.41 -18.29
CA PRO A 428 -9.47 -16.59 -17.45
C PRO A 428 -9.60 -16.23 -15.96
N GLY A 429 -10.65 -16.75 -15.31
CA GLY A 429 -10.99 -16.44 -13.93
C GLY A 429 -11.68 -15.07 -13.72
N ASN A 430 -12.01 -14.35 -14.81
CA ASN A 430 -12.48 -12.97 -14.79
C ASN A 430 -11.52 -12.09 -13.97
N SER A 431 -10.22 -12.22 -14.22
CA SER A 431 -9.18 -11.72 -13.32
C SER A 431 -8.78 -10.28 -13.61
N THR A 432 -8.95 -9.83 -14.84
CA THR A 432 -8.61 -8.47 -15.28
C THR A 432 -9.48 -7.43 -14.56
N ALA A 433 -8.85 -6.39 -14.03
CA ALA A 433 -9.48 -5.28 -13.32
C ALA A 433 -9.47 -4.00 -14.16
N ALA A 434 -10.05 -4.04 -15.37
CA ALA A 434 -9.99 -2.95 -16.35
C ALA A 434 -11.29 -2.12 -16.47
N LYS A 435 -12.15 -2.10 -15.44
CA LYS A 435 -13.31 -1.18 -15.40
C LYS A 435 -12.88 0.16 -14.80
N PHE A 436 -12.73 1.18 -15.63
CA PHE A 436 -12.21 2.49 -15.21
C PHE A 436 -13.30 3.41 -14.64
N ASP A 437 -14.54 3.24 -15.09
CA ASP A 437 -15.70 3.88 -14.48
C ASP A 437 -16.02 3.18 -13.15
N ILE A 438 -15.74 3.88 -12.06
CA ILE A 438 -15.98 3.45 -10.69
C ILE A 438 -16.84 4.48 -9.93
N HIS A 439 -17.75 5.18 -10.62
CA HIS A 439 -18.70 6.10 -9.99
C HIS A 439 -19.42 5.47 -8.78
N PRO A 440 -19.90 4.20 -8.82
CA PRO A 440 -20.52 3.58 -7.65
C PRO A 440 -19.65 3.55 -6.39
N TYR A 441 -18.32 3.47 -6.53
CA TYR A 441 -17.38 3.52 -5.41
C TYR A 441 -17.16 4.96 -4.92
N LYS A 442 -17.00 5.90 -5.85
CA LYS A 442 -16.88 7.33 -5.53
C LYS A 442 -18.13 7.86 -4.83
N ASP A 443 -19.31 7.57 -5.35
CA ASP A 443 -20.58 8.18 -4.94
C ASP A 443 -21.03 7.73 -3.54
N ARG A 444 -20.56 6.57 -3.08
CA ARG A 444 -20.70 6.13 -1.68
C ARG A 444 -19.64 6.68 -0.73
N GLY A 445 -18.69 7.49 -1.23
CA GLY A 445 -17.62 8.11 -0.46
C GLY A 445 -16.31 7.32 -0.37
N GLY A 446 -16.14 6.26 -1.16
CA GLY A 446 -14.95 5.40 -1.12
C GLY A 446 -13.65 6.14 -1.48
N LYS A 447 -12.53 5.79 -0.85
CA LYS A 447 -11.20 6.41 -1.03
C LYS A 447 -10.16 5.41 -1.51
N ILE A 448 -9.35 5.80 -2.48
CA ILE A 448 -8.25 5.00 -3.03
C ILE A 448 -6.95 5.78 -2.87
N PHE A 449 -5.98 5.14 -2.23
CA PHE A 449 -4.58 5.52 -2.29
C PHE A 449 -3.87 4.41 -3.06
N MET A 450 -3.48 4.72 -4.30
CA MET A 450 -2.66 3.82 -5.11
C MET A 450 -1.22 4.26 -5.03
N TYR A 451 -0.29 3.32 -4.97
CA TYR A 451 1.14 3.60 -5.01
C TYR A 451 1.88 2.62 -5.92
N HIS A 452 3.01 3.07 -6.47
CA HIS A 452 3.86 2.21 -7.31
C HIS A 452 5.33 2.62 -7.18
N GLY A 453 6.22 1.64 -7.07
CA GLY A 453 7.65 1.87 -7.14
C GLY A 453 8.09 2.29 -8.55
N VAL A 454 8.97 3.27 -8.65
CA VAL A 454 9.51 3.72 -9.95
C VAL A 454 10.57 2.75 -10.47
N ALA A 455 11.20 1.97 -9.58
CA ALA A 455 12.20 0.93 -9.91
C ALA A 455 11.58 -0.48 -9.96
N ASP A 456 10.27 -0.59 -10.20
CA ASP A 456 9.58 -1.88 -10.32
C ASP A 456 9.97 -2.60 -11.62
N GLY A 457 10.69 -3.73 -11.49
CA GLY A 457 11.14 -4.53 -12.63
C GLY A 457 10.24 -5.74 -12.94
N LEU A 458 9.08 -5.85 -12.30
CA LEU A 458 8.12 -6.94 -12.51
C LEU A 458 6.81 -6.43 -13.12
N VAL A 459 6.18 -5.44 -12.50
CA VAL A 459 4.98 -4.78 -13.02
C VAL A 459 5.39 -3.37 -13.45
N PRO A 460 5.35 -3.04 -14.75
CA PRO A 460 5.75 -1.72 -15.22
C PRO A 460 4.95 -0.60 -14.53
N THR A 461 5.64 0.35 -13.89
CA THR A 461 5.05 1.55 -13.25
C THR A 461 4.10 2.29 -14.19
N LYS A 462 4.51 2.40 -15.46
CA LYS A 462 3.75 3.00 -16.57
C LYS A 462 2.34 2.41 -16.72
N GLY A 463 2.13 1.14 -16.34
CA GLY A 463 0.82 0.49 -16.35
C GLY A 463 -0.15 1.03 -15.30
N SER A 464 0.34 1.50 -14.16
CA SER A 464 -0.49 2.20 -13.17
C SER A 464 -0.79 3.64 -13.57
N GLU A 465 0.16 4.31 -14.21
CA GLU A 465 -0.07 5.63 -14.82
C GLU A 465 -1.15 5.53 -15.91
N TYR A 466 -1.09 4.50 -16.76
CA TYR A 466 -2.11 4.23 -17.77
C TYR A 466 -3.49 4.00 -17.13
N TYR A 467 -3.57 3.17 -16.09
CA TYR A 467 -4.82 2.92 -15.36
C TYR A 467 -5.41 4.22 -14.78
N TYR A 468 -4.60 5.01 -14.08
CA TYR A 468 -5.06 6.24 -13.44
C TYR A 468 -5.59 7.25 -14.46
N ASN A 469 -4.88 7.41 -15.58
CA ASN A 469 -5.32 8.25 -16.68
C ASN A 469 -6.62 7.75 -17.34
N LYS A 470 -6.78 6.43 -17.51
CA LYS A 470 -8.04 5.85 -18.02
C LYS A 470 -9.21 6.08 -17.07
N THR A 471 -8.96 6.07 -15.76
CA THR A 471 -9.95 6.52 -14.77
C THR A 471 -10.26 8.00 -14.95
N ILE A 472 -9.26 8.89 -15.08
CA ILE A 472 -9.51 10.32 -15.34
C ILE A 472 -10.37 10.53 -16.60
N GLU A 473 -10.08 9.81 -17.69
CA GLU A 473 -10.89 9.82 -18.91
C GLU A 473 -12.34 9.40 -18.65
N ALA A 474 -12.56 8.33 -17.88
CA ALA A 474 -13.89 7.86 -17.50
C ALA A 474 -14.68 8.84 -16.61
N PHE A 475 -13.99 9.72 -15.89
CA PHE A 475 -14.58 10.78 -15.03
C PHE A 475 -14.65 12.16 -15.72
N GLY A 476 -14.55 12.23 -17.05
CA GLY A 476 -14.72 13.47 -17.80
C GLY A 476 -13.43 14.21 -18.17
N GLY A 477 -12.27 13.60 -17.89
CA GLY A 477 -10.97 14.01 -18.43
C GLY A 477 -10.25 15.11 -17.64
N LYS A 478 -10.73 15.49 -16.46
CA LYS A 478 -10.03 16.43 -15.56
C LYS A 478 -9.52 15.69 -14.33
N LEU A 479 -8.28 15.97 -13.94
CA LEU A 479 -7.66 15.37 -12.76
C LEU A 479 -8.46 15.67 -11.48
N ASP A 480 -8.97 16.90 -11.35
CA ASP A 480 -9.73 17.36 -10.19
C ASP A 480 -10.99 16.50 -9.94
N ASP A 481 -11.59 15.92 -10.99
CA ASP A 481 -12.79 15.08 -10.88
C ASP A 481 -12.49 13.72 -10.21
N VAL A 482 -11.20 13.36 -10.08
CA VAL A 482 -10.72 12.09 -9.52
C VAL A 482 -9.99 12.26 -8.17
N THR A 483 -9.20 13.32 -8.01
CA THR A 483 -8.27 13.47 -6.86
C THR A 483 -8.93 13.57 -5.47
N ASP A 484 -10.22 13.90 -5.40
CA ASP A 484 -11.00 13.94 -4.14
C ASP A 484 -11.28 12.56 -3.53
N PHE A 485 -11.15 11.50 -4.34
CA PHE A 485 -11.41 10.14 -3.90
C PHE A 485 -10.33 9.15 -4.31
N PHE A 486 -9.54 9.42 -5.36
CA PHE A 486 -8.50 8.53 -5.83
C PHE A 486 -7.20 9.29 -6.04
N ARG A 487 -6.23 9.04 -5.16
CA ARG A 487 -4.88 9.60 -5.19
C ARG A 487 -3.87 8.53 -5.56
N PHE A 488 -2.93 8.89 -6.42
CA PHE A 488 -1.87 8.01 -6.90
C PHE A 488 -0.50 8.57 -6.50
N PHE A 489 0.40 7.74 -5.98
CA PHE A 489 1.74 8.12 -5.53
C PHE A 489 2.81 7.27 -6.22
N LEU A 490 3.82 7.91 -6.78
CA LEU A 490 5.03 7.24 -7.23
C LEU A 490 6.07 7.24 -6.12
N ILE A 491 6.78 6.14 -5.95
CA ILE A 491 7.84 5.97 -4.94
C ILE A 491 9.19 5.79 -5.65
N PRO A 492 9.99 6.87 -5.80
CA PRO A 492 11.31 6.83 -6.41
C PRO A 492 12.21 5.75 -5.79
N GLY A 493 12.89 4.99 -6.65
CA GLY A 493 13.83 3.95 -6.22
C GLY A 493 13.22 2.75 -5.49
N MET A 494 11.92 2.75 -5.16
CA MET A 494 11.25 1.56 -4.64
C MET A 494 11.06 0.55 -5.77
N GLN A 495 11.35 -0.71 -5.47
CA GLN A 495 11.12 -1.82 -6.38
C GLN A 495 9.67 -2.35 -6.30
N HIS A 496 9.40 -3.55 -6.79
CA HIS A 496 8.07 -4.17 -6.70
C HIS A 496 7.59 -4.31 -5.24
N CYS A 497 6.61 -3.49 -4.87
CA CYS A 497 5.94 -3.38 -3.56
C CYS A 497 6.79 -2.91 -2.36
N TRP A 498 8.09 -3.21 -2.32
CA TRP A 498 8.97 -2.98 -1.18
C TRP A 498 10.44 -2.97 -1.62
N SER A 499 11.34 -2.64 -0.69
CA SER A 499 12.79 -2.50 -0.89
C SER A 499 13.19 -1.46 -1.93
N THR A 500 14.50 -1.30 -2.06
CA THR A 500 15.19 -0.45 -3.02
C THR A 500 16.61 -1.02 -3.24
N PRO A 501 17.18 -0.94 -4.46
CA PRO A 501 18.57 -1.32 -4.70
C PRO A 501 19.55 -0.18 -4.34
N VAL A 502 19.02 1.03 -4.16
CA VAL A 502 19.76 2.25 -3.81
C VAL A 502 19.34 2.72 -2.40
N ASN A 503 19.85 3.85 -1.93
CA ASN A 503 19.47 4.39 -0.62
C ASN A 503 18.16 5.21 -0.68
N ALA A 504 17.15 4.76 -1.45
CA ALA A 504 15.91 5.51 -1.64
C ALA A 504 14.88 5.26 -0.51
N PRO A 505 14.25 6.31 0.04
CA PRO A 505 13.12 6.17 0.95
C PRO A 505 11.93 5.49 0.25
N TYR A 506 11.53 4.31 0.73
CA TYR A 506 10.50 3.49 0.09
C TYR A 506 9.35 3.07 1.00
N ASN A 507 9.60 2.99 2.31
CA ASN A 507 8.67 2.37 3.26
C ASN A 507 7.64 3.39 3.74
N ILE A 508 6.37 3.07 3.54
CA ILE A 508 5.18 3.82 3.97
C ILE A 508 4.16 2.91 4.68
N ALA A 509 4.60 1.74 5.16
CA ALA A 509 3.74 0.68 5.70
C ALA A 509 2.66 0.18 4.72
N GLY A 510 2.97 0.18 3.42
CA GLY A 510 2.16 -0.51 2.41
C GLY A 510 2.19 -2.03 2.58
N ALA A 511 1.34 -2.75 1.84
CA ALA A 511 1.32 -4.21 1.83
C ALA A 511 2.71 -4.83 1.61
N PHE A 512 3.02 -5.90 2.35
CA PHE A 512 4.30 -6.60 2.45
C PHE A 512 5.46 -5.82 3.11
N GLN A 513 5.37 -4.50 3.27
CA GLN A 513 6.51 -3.70 3.73
C GLN A 513 6.84 -3.94 5.19
N ALA A 514 5.85 -4.09 6.07
CA ALA A 514 6.07 -4.39 7.48
C ALA A 514 6.67 -5.80 7.65
N GLY A 515 6.06 -6.82 7.03
CA GLY A 515 6.55 -8.19 7.08
C GLY A 515 7.97 -8.37 6.53
N ALA A 516 8.36 -7.60 5.52
CA ALA A 516 9.73 -7.58 4.99
C ALA A 516 10.77 -7.03 5.99
N MET A 517 10.34 -6.22 6.96
CA MET A 517 11.20 -5.68 8.03
C MET A 517 11.27 -6.61 9.25
N GLY A 518 10.41 -7.63 9.34
CA GLY A 518 10.41 -8.64 10.40
C GLY A 518 9.01 -9.10 10.80
N SER A 519 8.93 -10.28 11.43
CA SER A 519 7.67 -10.93 11.79
C SER A 519 6.85 -10.22 12.87
N GLY A 520 7.47 -9.35 13.67
CA GLY A 520 6.80 -8.53 14.69
C GLY A 520 6.63 -7.07 14.30
N GLN A 521 6.90 -6.71 13.04
CA GLN A 521 6.74 -5.35 12.57
C GLN A 521 5.33 -5.12 12.03
N TRP A 522 4.77 -3.95 12.32
CA TRP A 522 3.39 -3.62 11.97
C TRP A 522 3.16 -2.18 11.48
N SER A 523 4.19 -1.34 11.53
CA SER A 523 4.17 0.06 11.07
C SER A 523 5.49 0.37 10.35
N VAL A 524 5.66 1.59 9.84
CA VAL A 524 6.99 2.07 9.45
C VAL A 524 7.88 2.08 10.70
N PRO A 525 9.00 1.32 10.75
CA PRO A 525 9.80 1.22 11.96
C PRO A 525 10.23 2.59 12.53
N GLY A 526 9.79 2.89 13.76
CA GLY A 526 10.03 4.16 14.44
C GLY A 526 8.91 5.20 14.32
N PHE A 527 7.89 4.96 13.50
CA PHE A 527 6.80 5.88 13.23
C PHE A 527 5.44 5.19 13.36
N LYS A 528 4.51 5.84 14.04
CA LYS A 528 3.16 5.31 14.33
C LYS A 528 2.12 6.42 14.12
N ASP A 529 2.28 7.12 13.01
CA ASP A 529 1.53 8.32 12.68
C ASP A 529 1.13 8.30 11.21
N LYS A 530 0.07 9.07 10.92
CA LYS A 530 -0.51 9.22 9.59
C LYS A 530 0.42 9.85 8.54
N ASP A 531 1.52 10.49 8.97
CA ASP A 531 2.41 11.19 8.04
C ASP A 531 3.42 10.22 7.42
N HIS A 532 3.68 9.07 8.05
CA HIS A 532 4.58 8.02 7.52
C HIS A 532 3.83 6.74 7.15
N ASP A 533 2.75 6.42 7.87
CA ASP A 533 2.03 5.16 7.72
C ASP A 533 0.77 5.32 6.86
N ALA A 534 0.75 4.67 5.70
CA ALA A 534 -0.31 4.78 4.72
C ALA A 534 -1.65 4.19 5.20
N VAL A 535 -1.62 3.20 6.11
CA VAL A 535 -2.83 2.64 6.73
C VAL A 535 -3.46 3.68 7.64
N LEU A 536 -2.66 4.31 8.49
CA LEU A 536 -3.14 5.40 9.37
C LEU A 536 -3.57 6.64 8.57
N ALA A 537 -2.87 6.97 7.49
CA ALA A 537 -3.24 8.04 6.58
C ALA A 537 -4.61 7.79 5.93
N MET A 538 -4.87 6.55 5.50
CA MET A 538 -6.15 6.15 4.92
C MET A 538 -7.29 6.24 5.94
N VAL A 539 -7.03 5.84 7.20
CA VAL A 539 -7.99 6.01 8.30
C VAL A 539 -8.37 7.48 8.48
N GLU A 540 -7.40 8.40 8.51
CA GLU A 540 -7.68 9.84 8.64
C GLU A 540 -8.46 10.39 7.44
N TRP A 541 -8.23 9.87 6.24
CA TRP A 541 -8.98 10.31 5.06
C TRP A 541 -10.44 9.85 5.10
N VAL A 542 -10.67 8.58 5.42
CA VAL A 542 -12.01 7.99 5.45
C VAL A 542 -12.83 8.52 6.63
N GLU A 543 -12.25 8.56 7.84
CA GLU A 543 -13.00 8.84 9.08
C GLU A 543 -13.08 10.33 9.39
N HIS A 544 -12.13 11.12 8.91
CA HIS A 544 -12.02 12.55 9.25
C HIS A 544 -11.98 13.46 8.04
N GLY A 545 -12.12 12.92 6.82
CA GLY A 545 -12.17 13.72 5.59
C GLY A 545 -10.89 14.49 5.33
N LYS A 546 -9.73 14.01 5.82
CA LYS A 546 -8.41 14.63 5.62
C LYS A 546 -7.67 13.92 4.50
N PRO A 547 -7.65 14.45 3.27
CA PRO A 547 -6.99 13.80 2.16
C PRO A 547 -5.48 13.67 2.37
N ILE A 548 -4.90 12.66 1.76
CA ILE A 548 -3.46 12.41 1.84
C ILE A 548 -2.77 13.30 0.80
N ASP A 549 -2.41 14.53 1.17
CA ASP A 549 -1.69 15.48 0.28
C ASP A 549 -0.19 15.22 0.21
N GLN A 550 0.34 14.45 1.15
CA GLN A 550 1.71 13.95 1.19
C GLN A 550 1.80 12.74 2.12
N ILE A 551 2.83 11.91 1.92
CA ILE A 551 3.22 10.85 2.86
C ILE A 551 4.74 10.72 2.86
N VAL A 552 5.37 10.56 4.01
CA VAL A 552 6.82 10.51 4.17
C VAL A 552 7.30 9.07 4.08
N ALA A 553 7.96 8.73 2.97
CA ALA A 553 8.66 7.46 2.84
C ALA A 553 9.97 7.47 3.62
N SER A 554 10.36 6.30 4.13
CA SER A 554 11.58 6.12 4.93
C SER A 554 12.46 4.98 4.41
N THR A 555 13.76 5.06 4.66
CA THR A 555 14.74 3.98 4.44
C THR A 555 15.82 3.94 5.51
N TRP A 556 16.50 2.81 5.62
CA TRP A 556 17.55 2.53 6.61
C TRP A 556 18.86 2.19 5.88
N ARG A 557 19.99 2.22 6.61
CA ARG A 557 21.32 1.98 6.01
C ARG A 557 21.42 0.63 5.32
N SER A 558 20.68 -0.35 5.83
CA SER A 558 20.30 -1.57 5.12
C SER A 558 18.77 -1.54 4.96
N PRO A 559 18.24 -1.50 3.72
CA PRO A 559 16.83 -1.22 3.45
C PRO A 559 15.86 -2.07 4.28
N LEU A 560 16.16 -3.36 4.48
CA LEU A 560 15.31 -4.32 5.18
C LEU A 560 15.63 -4.50 6.68
N ASN A 561 16.50 -3.67 7.24
CA ASN A 561 16.93 -3.81 8.62
C ASN A 561 16.82 -2.46 9.34
N ALA A 562 15.72 -2.29 10.08
CA ALA A 562 15.46 -1.07 10.85
C ALA A 562 16.57 -0.77 11.88
N SER A 563 17.19 -1.81 12.44
CA SER A 563 18.28 -1.68 13.43
C SER A 563 19.57 -1.12 12.83
N SER A 564 19.69 -1.03 11.50
CA SER A 564 20.82 -0.39 10.83
C SER A 564 20.80 1.14 10.94
N GLY A 565 19.71 1.72 11.46
CA GLY A 565 19.52 3.16 11.64
C GLY A 565 18.90 3.82 10.41
N LEU A 566 18.01 4.80 10.67
CA LEU A 566 17.36 5.60 9.63
C LEU A 566 18.43 6.29 8.77
N SER A 567 18.29 6.17 7.45
CA SER A 567 19.26 6.66 6.47
C SER A 567 18.73 7.86 5.69
N GLY A 568 17.44 7.87 5.37
CA GLY A 568 16.82 8.99 4.69
C GLY A 568 15.30 8.92 4.68
N GLN A 569 14.68 10.07 4.48
CA GLN A 569 13.25 10.25 4.32
C GLN A 569 12.95 11.23 3.19
N ARG A 570 11.82 11.01 2.49
CA ARG A 570 11.35 11.89 1.42
C ARG A 570 9.82 11.95 1.44
N PRO A 571 9.20 13.15 1.42
CA PRO A 571 7.77 13.24 1.18
C PRO A 571 7.47 12.76 -0.26
N LEU A 572 6.41 12.00 -0.40
CA LEU A 572 5.82 11.58 -1.66
C LEU A 572 4.61 12.46 -1.93
N CYS A 573 4.43 12.85 -3.19
CA CYS A 573 3.37 13.76 -3.61
C CYS A 573 2.34 13.03 -4.48
N PRO A 574 1.07 13.48 -4.47
CA PRO A 574 0.05 12.94 -5.34
C PRO A 574 0.41 13.24 -6.79
N TRP A 575 0.56 12.20 -7.60
CA TRP A 575 0.81 12.26 -9.03
C TRP A 575 -0.22 13.19 -9.72
N PRO A 576 0.19 14.03 -10.69
CA PRO A 576 1.50 14.07 -11.35
C PRO A 576 2.57 14.90 -10.62
N LEU A 577 2.31 15.36 -9.39
CA LEU A 577 3.29 16.10 -8.62
C LEU A 577 4.40 15.16 -8.12
N LYS A 578 5.59 15.75 -7.95
CA LYS A 578 6.77 15.10 -7.35
C LYS A 578 7.38 16.04 -6.32
N ALA A 579 8.00 15.47 -5.29
CA ALA A 579 8.68 16.29 -4.29
C ALA A 579 9.86 17.01 -4.91
N THR A 580 10.04 18.28 -4.55
CA THR A 580 11.15 19.11 -5.01
C THR A 580 12.02 19.48 -3.82
N TYR A 581 13.33 19.37 -3.98
CA TYR A 581 14.28 19.81 -2.96
C TYR A 581 14.24 21.33 -2.85
N ASN A 582 14.19 21.83 -1.62
CA ASN A 582 14.00 23.26 -1.34
C ASN A 582 15.29 24.09 -1.56
N GLY A 583 16.42 23.45 -1.90
CA GLY A 583 17.71 24.11 -2.09
C GLY A 583 18.52 24.34 -0.82
N ALA A 584 18.00 23.91 0.34
CA ALA A 584 18.66 24.03 1.64
C ALA A 584 18.29 22.85 2.56
N GLY A 585 19.20 22.50 3.48
CA GLY A 585 19.05 21.37 4.41
C GLY A 585 19.59 20.06 3.84
N GLU A 586 19.60 19.01 4.67
CA GLU A 586 20.08 17.69 4.26
C GLU A 586 19.12 17.06 3.25
N VAL A 587 19.65 16.53 2.14
CA VAL A 587 18.86 15.86 1.09
C VAL A 587 18.14 14.62 1.63
N SER A 588 18.68 13.98 2.65
CA SER A 588 18.09 12.83 3.33
C SER A 588 17.00 13.20 4.34
N ALA A 589 16.74 14.48 4.62
CA ALA A 589 15.72 14.93 5.56
C ALA A 589 14.43 15.33 4.84
N ALA A 590 13.29 14.77 5.25
CA ALA A 590 12.00 15.06 4.63
C ALA A 590 11.62 16.55 4.64
N SER A 591 12.05 17.31 5.67
CA SER A 591 11.81 18.75 5.81
C SER A 591 12.53 19.62 4.77
N SER A 592 13.54 19.07 4.09
CA SER A 592 14.26 19.75 3.01
C SER A 592 13.55 19.65 1.66
N TRP A 593 12.40 18.99 1.60
CA TRP A 593 11.60 18.78 0.39
C TRP A 593 10.20 19.35 0.57
N SER A 594 9.52 19.64 -0.53
CA SER A 594 8.12 20.03 -0.51
C SER A 594 7.36 19.48 -1.72
N CYS A 595 6.08 19.20 -1.52
CA CYS A 595 5.17 18.95 -2.61
C CYS A 595 4.72 20.29 -3.22
N PRO A 596 4.95 20.53 -4.53
CA PRO A 596 4.45 21.72 -5.19
C PRO A 596 2.92 21.79 -5.10
N LYS A 597 2.35 22.98 -5.03
CA LYS A 597 0.90 23.16 -5.14
C LYS A 597 0.49 23.08 -6.60
N LEU A 598 -0.64 22.42 -6.89
CA LEU A 598 -1.32 22.55 -8.17
C LEU A 598 -1.71 24.04 -8.34
N SER A 599 -1.08 24.75 -9.28
CA SER A 599 -1.50 26.12 -9.62
C SER A 599 -2.92 26.06 -10.18
N GLY A 600 -3.86 26.84 -9.63
CA GLY A 600 -5.32 26.74 -9.83
C GLY A 600 -5.89 26.99 -11.23
N GLY A 601 -5.20 26.61 -12.30
CA GLY A 601 -5.78 26.38 -13.62
C GLY A 601 -5.87 24.88 -13.83
N GLY A 602 -7.10 24.32 -13.84
CA GLY A 602 -7.33 22.89 -13.96
C GLY A 602 -6.41 22.24 -14.98
N ILE A 603 -5.60 21.29 -14.53
CA ILE A 603 -4.70 20.54 -15.39
C ILE A 603 -5.58 19.64 -16.26
N ARG A 604 -5.93 20.10 -17.45
CA ARG A 604 -6.09 19.16 -18.57
C ARG A 604 -4.70 18.57 -18.75
N LEU A 605 -4.54 17.31 -18.37
CA LEU A 605 -3.34 16.57 -18.69
C LEU A 605 -3.04 16.85 -20.16
N LYS A 606 -1.87 17.45 -20.44
CA LYS A 606 -1.34 17.46 -21.81
C LYS A 606 -1.43 16.02 -22.28
N LYS A 607 -1.89 15.82 -23.52
CA LYS A 607 -2.23 14.50 -24.02
C LYS A 607 -1.16 13.49 -23.54
N PRO A 608 -1.56 12.36 -22.95
CA PRO A 608 -0.65 11.44 -22.25
C PRO A 608 0.54 11.07 -23.14
N TRP A 609 1.70 10.73 -22.56
CA TRP A 609 2.90 10.30 -23.29
C TRP A 609 2.69 9.32 -24.47
N TRP A 610 1.69 8.43 -24.43
CA TRP A 610 1.34 7.52 -25.53
C TRP A 610 0.61 8.18 -26.71
N SER A 611 0.12 9.41 -26.54
CA SER A 611 -0.59 10.17 -27.60
C SER A 611 0.35 10.88 -28.58
N TRP A 612 1.66 10.75 -28.38
CA TRP A 612 2.70 11.30 -29.24
C TRP A 612 3.22 10.29 -30.28
N TRP A 613 2.53 9.15 -30.43
CA TRP A 613 2.87 8.09 -31.38
C TRP A 613 1.67 7.72 -32.24
#